data_AF-A0A9R1VEW5-F1
#
_entry.id   AF-A0A9R1VEW5-F1
#
_cell.length_a   1.000
_cell.length_b   1.000
_cell.length_c   1.000
_cell.angle_alpha   90.00
_cell.angle_beta   90.00
_cell.angle_gamma   90.00
#
_symmetry.space_group_name_H-M   'P 1'
#
loop_
_entity.id
_entity.type
_entity.pdbx_description
1 polymer ?
#
loop_
_entity_poly.entity_id
_entity_poly.type
_entity_poly.pdbx_seq_one_letter_code
_entity_poly.pdbx_strand_id
1 'polypeptide(L)'
;MGCGLHLHNTPNFTRVYPIVSLSGNLKTSSWCCGLHLHNTPDFNGTHIRRLKLYRERRRRSQPTSIKSQPDDPATISVHAHEDEIPKATLVWRAIKLPIYSVALVPLTVGTAAAYLQTGLFKAKQYVLLLASSVLIITWLNLSNDVYDFDTGADINKKESVVNMISSRSMTLTAALVFLGLGCMGILWASMEAGNVRSTLLLASAITCGYIYQCPPFRLSYHGLGEPLCFAAFGPFATTAFYLLQGGGIRAEMLPITTTILSASLLVGITTSLILFCSHFHQIAGDKAVGKLSPLVRIGTETGSNVVKVAVISLYSLLVLLGICKALPITSIFLCALTVPMGRIVVSFVEDNHQDKTKIFMAKYFCVRLHGLFGAALAVGMVAARILTRNNVPQPLIS
;
A
#
# COMPACT_ATOMS: atom_id res chain seq x y z
N MET A 1 49.53 -29.45 27.94
CA MET A 1 50.99 -29.62 28.16
C MET A 1 51.66 -29.34 26.82
N GLY A 2 52.44 -28.30 26.55
CA GLY A 2 52.90 -27.10 27.26
C GLY A 2 53.92 -26.40 26.34
N CYS A 3 53.97 -25.05 26.42
CA CYS A 3 55.03 -24.07 26.09
C CYS A 3 55.87 -24.24 24.81
N GLY A 4 56.24 -23.22 24.04
CA GLY A 4 56.29 -21.75 24.16
C GLY A 4 57.23 -21.26 23.02
N LEU A 5 57.62 -20.00 22.77
CA LEU A 5 57.28 -18.65 23.20
C LEU A 5 58.20 -17.76 22.32
N HIS A 6 57.72 -16.68 21.67
CA HIS A 6 58.59 -15.54 21.33
C HIS A 6 57.78 -14.26 21.17
N LEU A 7 58.14 -13.28 22.01
CA LEU A 7 57.68 -11.88 22.08
C LEU A 7 58.30 -11.05 20.93
N HIS A 8 57.97 -9.79 20.59
CA HIS A 8 57.47 -8.64 21.36
C HIS A 8 57.06 -7.48 20.40
N ASN A 9 56.37 -6.48 20.97
CA ASN A 9 56.22 -5.06 20.57
C ASN A 9 54.96 -4.56 19.83
N THR A 10 54.04 -4.05 20.65
CA THR A 10 53.14 -2.91 20.39
C THR A 10 53.81 -1.58 20.81
N PRO A 11 53.20 -0.43 20.49
CA PRO A 11 52.94 0.54 21.55
C PRO A 11 51.48 1.02 21.62
N ASN A 12 51.07 1.28 22.86
CA ASN A 12 49.78 1.76 23.34
C ASN A 12 49.53 3.25 23.05
N PHE A 13 48.26 3.64 22.94
CA PHE A 13 47.77 4.89 23.51
C PHE A 13 46.30 4.74 23.96
N THR A 14 46.12 4.64 25.28
CA THR A 14 44.86 4.79 26.01
C THR A 14 44.65 6.27 26.36
N ARG A 15 43.41 6.77 26.27
CA ARG A 15 43.02 8.04 26.91
C ARG A 15 41.79 7.84 27.79
N VAL A 16 41.98 8.27 29.02
CA VAL A 16 41.17 8.11 30.23
C VAL A 16 40.03 9.13 30.25
N TYR A 17 38.83 8.70 30.67
CA TYR A 17 37.73 9.57 31.11
C TYR A 17 37.83 9.79 32.62
N PRO A 18 37.64 11.01 33.15
CA PRO A 18 37.48 11.20 34.58
C PRO A 18 36.00 11.13 34.99
N ILE A 19 35.76 10.38 36.07
CA ILE A 19 34.56 10.41 36.90
C ILE A 19 34.78 11.50 37.97
N VAL A 20 33.81 12.39 38.17
CA VAL A 20 33.67 13.17 39.40
C VAL A 20 32.24 13.01 39.90
N SER A 21 32.12 12.50 41.12
CA SER A 21 30.91 12.40 41.93
C SER A 21 30.75 13.67 42.76
N LEU A 22 29.53 14.20 42.88
CA LEU A 22 29.11 14.91 44.09
C LEU A 22 27.58 15.03 44.21
N SER A 23 27.11 14.60 45.37
CA SER A 23 25.77 14.67 45.94
C SER A 23 25.31 16.12 46.22
N GLY A 24 24.00 16.41 46.15
CA GLY A 24 23.43 17.58 46.82
C GLY A 24 22.06 18.07 46.34
N ASN A 25 21.03 17.71 47.11
CA ASN A 25 19.83 18.48 47.50
C ASN A 25 18.93 19.23 46.51
N LEU A 26 17.62 18.94 46.64
CA LEU A 26 16.49 19.78 46.27
C LEU A 26 16.56 21.19 46.92
N LYS A 27 16.17 22.22 46.16
CA LYS A 27 15.20 23.27 46.59
C LYS A 27 14.80 24.24 45.45
N THR A 28 13.50 24.30 45.22
CA THR A 28 12.62 25.47 45.01
C THR A 28 13.11 26.75 44.28
N SER A 29 12.36 27.08 43.22
CA SER A 29 11.78 28.39 42.88
C SER A 29 12.64 29.58 42.43
N SER A 30 12.27 30.06 41.23
CA SER A 30 11.83 31.44 40.95
C SER A 30 12.84 32.50 40.47
N TRP A 31 12.75 32.73 39.15
CA TRP A 31 12.76 34.01 38.42
C TRP A 31 14.09 34.68 37.97
N CYS A 32 14.03 34.99 36.67
CA CYS A 32 14.57 36.14 35.94
C CYS A 32 15.90 36.06 35.16
N CYS A 33 15.69 36.29 33.85
CA CYS A 33 16.51 36.99 32.86
C CYS A 33 17.71 36.29 32.21
N GLY A 34 17.56 36.11 30.89
CA GLY A 34 18.61 36.39 29.93
C GLY A 34 19.08 35.19 29.13
N LEU A 35 18.39 34.85 28.03
CA LEU A 35 19.07 34.18 26.92
C LEU A 35 18.49 34.59 25.57
N HIS A 36 19.36 35.19 24.76
CA HIS A 36 19.18 35.59 23.37
C HIS A 36 18.59 34.45 22.52
N LEU A 37 17.47 34.73 21.83
CA LEU A 37 17.01 33.94 20.70
C LEU A 37 17.95 34.15 19.51
N HIS A 38 18.47 33.06 18.94
CA HIS A 38 18.94 33.04 17.56
C HIS A 38 17.92 32.29 16.70
N ASN A 39 17.54 32.95 15.60
CA ASN A 39 16.39 32.67 14.73
C ASN A 39 16.32 31.24 14.16
N THR A 40 15.14 30.62 14.27
CA THR A 40 14.66 29.54 13.38
C THR A 40 14.10 30.14 12.09
N PRO A 41 14.39 29.58 10.89
CA PRO A 41 13.82 30.12 9.65
C PRO A 41 12.34 29.76 9.49
N ASP A 42 11.54 30.80 9.23
CA ASP A 42 10.10 30.79 9.02
C ASP A 42 9.70 29.96 7.77
N PHE A 43 9.24 28.72 7.99
CA PHE A 43 8.89 27.76 6.93
C PHE A 43 7.56 28.12 6.21
N ASN A 44 6.69 28.90 6.86
CA ASN A 44 5.38 29.29 6.29
C ASN A 44 5.46 30.52 5.37
N GLY A 45 6.38 31.46 5.63
CA GLY A 45 6.48 32.70 4.86
C GLY A 45 7.04 32.51 3.45
N THR A 46 7.99 31.60 3.29
CA THR A 46 8.69 31.35 2.01
C THR A 46 7.78 30.67 0.98
N HIS A 47 6.87 29.78 1.41
CA HIS A 47 5.95 29.07 0.53
C HIS A 47 4.83 29.96 -0.02
N ILE A 48 4.27 30.84 0.82
CA ILE A 48 3.26 31.85 0.41
C ILE A 48 3.89 32.86 -0.57
N ARG A 49 5.15 33.23 -0.35
CA ARG A 49 5.89 34.15 -1.24
C ARG A 49 6.13 33.53 -2.62
N ARG A 50 6.47 32.24 -2.70
CA ARG A 50 6.61 31.51 -3.98
C ARG A 50 5.29 31.38 -4.74
N LEU A 51 4.17 31.14 -4.04
CA LEU A 51 2.84 31.07 -4.65
C LEU A 51 2.37 32.42 -5.21
N LYS A 52 2.69 33.53 -4.54
CA LYS A 52 2.42 34.89 -5.05
C LYS A 52 3.24 35.19 -6.30
N LEU A 53 4.53 34.87 -6.30
CA LEU A 53 5.42 35.07 -7.45
C LEU A 53 5.00 34.25 -8.69
N TYR A 54 4.47 33.04 -8.48
CA TYR A 54 3.93 32.21 -9.56
C TYR A 54 2.64 32.81 -10.17
N ARG A 55 1.73 33.35 -9.32
CA ARG A 55 0.53 34.05 -9.78
C ARG A 55 0.84 35.34 -10.57
N GLU A 56 1.87 36.09 -10.16
CA GLU A 56 2.31 37.31 -10.86
C GLU A 56 2.94 37.02 -12.22
N ARG A 57 3.78 35.98 -12.33
CA ARG A 57 4.31 35.55 -13.64
C ARG A 57 3.18 35.13 -14.59
N ARG A 58 2.13 34.48 -14.09
CA ARG A 58 0.99 34.08 -14.93
C ARG A 58 0.17 35.26 -15.44
N ARG A 59 0.01 36.34 -14.65
CA ARG A 59 -0.66 37.58 -15.10
C ARG A 59 0.12 38.32 -16.19
N ARG A 60 1.45 38.30 -16.13
CA ARG A 60 2.32 38.90 -17.18
C ARG A 60 2.40 38.09 -18.47
N SER A 61 1.88 36.85 -18.48
CA SER A 61 1.99 35.92 -19.62
C SER A 61 0.70 35.77 -20.43
N GLN A 62 -0.35 36.56 -20.14
CA GLN A 62 -1.55 36.58 -20.97
C GLN A 62 -1.32 37.52 -22.17
N PRO A 63 -1.54 37.08 -23.42
CA PRO A 63 -1.46 37.97 -24.56
C PRO A 63 -2.59 38.99 -24.49
N THR A 64 -2.24 40.27 -24.55
CA THR A 64 -3.17 41.37 -24.77
C THR A 64 -3.84 41.23 -26.14
N SER A 65 -5.17 41.21 -26.14
CA SER A 65 -6.02 41.21 -27.35
C SER A 65 -5.70 42.42 -28.23
N ILE A 66 -5.16 42.16 -29.42
CA ILE A 66 -5.02 43.15 -30.50
C ILE A 66 -6.34 43.15 -31.27
N LYS A 67 -7.03 44.30 -31.32
CA LYS A 67 -8.18 44.53 -32.20
C LYS A 67 -7.71 44.53 -33.66
N SER A 68 -8.28 43.67 -34.50
CA SER A 68 -8.16 43.73 -35.97
C SER A 68 -9.55 43.85 -36.61
N GLN A 69 -9.68 44.76 -37.56
CA GLN A 69 -10.80 44.90 -38.50
C GLN A 69 -10.73 43.85 -39.63
N PRO A 70 -11.79 43.65 -40.43
CA PRO A 70 -12.16 42.34 -40.97
C PRO A 70 -11.64 42.12 -42.40
N ASP A 71 -11.14 40.92 -42.68
CA ASP A 71 -10.93 40.41 -44.05
C ASP A 71 -11.42 38.96 -44.18
N ASP A 72 -12.15 38.76 -45.28
CA ASP A 72 -12.46 37.57 -46.11
C ASP A 72 -12.90 36.20 -45.52
N PRO A 73 -13.96 35.59 -46.09
CA PRO A 73 -14.50 34.30 -45.64
C PRO A 73 -13.89 33.12 -46.42
N ALA A 74 -12.66 32.73 -46.11
CA ALA A 74 -12.10 31.48 -46.66
C ALA A 74 -10.96 30.89 -45.84
N THR A 75 -11.20 30.59 -44.56
CA THR A 75 -10.27 29.75 -43.78
C THR A 75 -11.05 28.70 -43.03
N ILE A 76 -11.09 27.50 -43.63
CA ILE A 76 -11.63 26.27 -43.06
C ILE A 76 -10.96 26.04 -41.70
N SER A 77 -11.73 26.17 -40.63
CA SER A 77 -11.32 25.86 -39.27
C SER A 77 -11.18 24.35 -39.12
N VAL A 78 -9.95 23.87 -39.21
CA VAL A 78 -9.57 22.57 -38.63
C VAL A 78 -9.59 22.74 -37.12
N HIS A 79 -10.79 22.63 -36.53
CA HIS A 79 -10.90 22.39 -35.09
C HIS A 79 -10.31 21.00 -34.83
N ALA A 80 -9.11 20.98 -34.25
CA ALA A 80 -8.58 19.80 -33.60
C ALA A 80 -9.59 19.38 -32.52
N HIS A 81 -10.30 18.28 -32.77
CA HIS A 81 -11.04 17.58 -31.74
C HIS A 81 -10.03 17.17 -30.66
N GLU A 82 -9.98 17.90 -29.55
CA GLU A 82 -9.51 17.30 -28.30
C GLU A 82 -10.51 16.19 -28.00
N ASP A 83 -10.10 14.94 -28.20
CA ASP A 83 -10.90 13.75 -27.87
C ASP A 83 -11.30 13.81 -26.39
N GLU A 84 -12.50 14.33 -26.12
CA GLU A 84 -13.07 14.35 -24.78
C GLU A 84 -13.32 12.90 -24.35
N ILE A 85 -12.48 12.41 -23.43
CA ILE A 85 -12.62 11.08 -22.84
C ILE A 85 -14.05 10.94 -22.30
N PRO A 86 -14.81 9.89 -22.69
CA PRO A 86 -16.20 9.72 -22.28
C PRO A 86 -16.34 9.72 -20.74
N LYS A 87 -17.40 10.38 -20.22
CA LYS A 87 -17.69 10.43 -18.78
C LYS A 87 -17.75 9.06 -18.13
N ALA A 88 -18.31 8.06 -18.84
CA ALA A 88 -18.34 6.67 -18.37
C ALA A 88 -16.93 6.08 -18.18
N THR A 89 -16.01 6.37 -19.09
CA THR A 89 -14.59 5.96 -18.99
C THR A 89 -13.89 6.65 -17.83
N LEU A 90 -14.17 7.95 -17.60
CA LEU A 90 -13.65 8.68 -16.45
C LEU A 90 -14.17 8.12 -15.12
N VAL A 91 -15.47 7.84 -15.02
CA VAL A 91 -16.09 7.20 -13.85
C VAL A 91 -15.48 5.83 -13.59
N TRP A 92 -15.32 4.99 -14.62
CA TRP A 92 -14.67 3.68 -14.47
C TRP A 92 -13.22 3.80 -13.98
N ARG A 93 -12.46 4.77 -14.51
CA ARG A 93 -11.09 5.06 -14.07
C ARG A 93 -11.04 5.60 -12.64
N ALA A 94 -12.01 6.41 -12.23
CA ALA A 94 -12.12 6.99 -10.89
C ALA A 94 -12.52 5.96 -9.83
N ILE A 95 -13.43 5.04 -10.17
CA ILE A 95 -13.82 3.91 -9.31
C ILE A 95 -12.61 3.00 -9.05
N LYS A 96 -11.67 2.91 -10.01
CA LYS A 96 -10.47 2.07 -9.91
C LYS A 96 -10.85 0.61 -9.59
N LEU A 97 -11.92 0.09 -10.20
CA LEU A 97 -12.56 -1.18 -9.83
C LEU A 97 -11.59 -2.37 -9.67
N PRO A 98 -10.57 -2.56 -10.54
CA PRO A 98 -9.61 -3.66 -10.35
C PRO A 98 -8.79 -3.57 -9.05
N ILE A 99 -8.66 -2.38 -8.45
CA ILE A 99 -7.92 -2.15 -7.20
C ILE A 99 -8.66 -2.76 -5.99
N TYR A 100 -9.99 -2.93 -6.01
CA TYR A 100 -10.69 -3.59 -4.89
C TYR A 100 -10.35 -5.08 -4.72
N SER A 101 -9.60 -5.68 -5.66
CA SER A 101 -8.96 -6.97 -5.44
C SER A 101 -8.10 -6.99 -4.17
N VAL A 102 -7.49 -5.86 -3.79
CA VAL A 102 -6.69 -5.72 -2.56
C VAL A 102 -7.54 -5.73 -1.28
N ALA A 103 -8.85 -5.51 -1.38
CA ALA A 103 -9.78 -5.76 -0.27
C ALA A 103 -10.18 -7.25 -0.22
N LEU A 104 -10.46 -7.83 -1.39
CA LEU A 104 -11.00 -9.18 -1.52
C LEU A 104 -9.96 -10.25 -1.16
N VAL A 105 -8.78 -10.21 -1.78
CA VAL A 105 -7.78 -11.29 -1.69
C VAL A 105 -7.28 -11.52 -0.25
N PRO A 106 -6.84 -10.50 0.52
CA PRO A 106 -6.45 -10.70 1.92
C PRO A 106 -7.55 -11.35 2.76
N LEU A 107 -8.80 -10.94 2.56
CA LEU A 107 -9.96 -11.48 3.27
C LEU A 107 -10.22 -12.93 2.87
N THR A 108 -10.24 -13.24 1.57
CA THR A 108 -10.45 -14.60 1.06
C THR A 108 -9.35 -15.55 1.52
N VAL A 109 -8.08 -15.14 1.44
CA VAL A 109 -6.93 -15.94 1.88
C VAL A 109 -6.95 -16.15 3.39
N GLY A 110 -7.18 -15.10 4.19
CA GLY A 110 -7.31 -15.21 5.64
C GLY A 110 -8.45 -16.14 6.06
N THR A 111 -9.59 -16.02 5.39
CA THR A 111 -10.76 -16.87 5.62
C THR A 111 -10.50 -18.33 5.26
N ALA A 112 -9.83 -18.60 4.14
CA ALA A 112 -9.47 -19.95 3.73
C ALA A 112 -8.45 -20.59 4.69
N ALA A 113 -7.50 -19.82 5.21
CA ALA A 113 -6.58 -20.28 6.26
C ALA A 113 -7.32 -20.61 7.58
N ALA A 114 -8.34 -19.82 7.92
CA ALA A 114 -9.17 -20.08 9.10
C ALA A 114 -10.00 -21.36 8.90
N TYR A 115 -10.63 -21.51 7.72
CA TYR A 115 -11.37 -22.69 7.34
C TYR A 115 -10.50 -23.96 7.33
N LEU A 116 -9.25 -23.87 6.88
CA LEU A 116 -8.30 -24.98 6.93
C LEU A 116 -8.09 -25.51 8.36
N GLN A 117 -8.15 -24.64 9.37
CA GLN A 117 -7.96 -25.03 10.76
C GLN A 117 -9.25 -25.42 11.46
N THR A 118 -10.30 -24.62 11.29
CA THR A 118 -11.55 -24.77 12.04
C THR A 118 -12.58 -25.63 11.31
N GLY A 119 -12.50 -25.72 9.98
CA GLY A 119 -13.54 -26.31 9.14
C GLY A 119 -14.83 -25.49 9.04
N LEU A 120 -14.86 -24.28 9.60
CA LEU A 120 -16.05 -23.43 9.66
C LEU A 120 -15.89 -22.22 8.73
N PHE A 121 -16.93 -21.93 7.96
CA PHE A 121 -17.02 -20.73 7.13
C PHE A 121 -18.20 -19.86 7.58
N LYS A 122 -17.91 -18.63 8.04
CA LYS A 122 -18.93 -17.69 8.50
C LYS A 122 -19.28 -16.70 7.42
N ALA A 123 -20.23 -17.08 6.55
CA ALA A 123 -20.64 -16.28 5.40
C ALA A 123 -21.09 -14.85 5.78
N LYS A 124 -21.89 -14.70 6.85
CA LYS A 124 -22.34 -13.38 7.33
C LYS A 124 -21.16 -12.46 7.68
N GLN A 125 -20.19 -13.00 8.42
CA GLN A 125 -19.00 -12.25 8.84
C GLN A 125 -18.09 -11.94 7.64
N TYR A 126 -17.97 -12.87 6.69
CA TYR A 126 -17.25 -12.63 5.44
C TYR A 126 -17.82 -11.45 4.64
N VAL A 127 -19.14 -11.43 4.43
CA VAL A 127 -19.82 -10.36 3.67
C VAL A 127 -19.69 -9.01 4.39
N LEU A 128 -19.88 -8.99 5.71
CA LEU A 128 -19.69 -7.77 6.52
C LEU A 128 -18.26 -7.24 6.38
N LEU A 129 -17.24 -8.10 6.57
CA LEU A 129 -15.84 -7.71 6.46
C LEU A 129 -15.46 -7.27 5.05
N LEU A 130 -16.01 -7.90 4.02
CA LEU A 130 -15.79 -7.50 2.62
C LEU A 130 -16.36 -6.11 2.37
N ALA A 131 -17.60 -5.86 2.78
CA ALA A 131 -18.23 -4.56 2.65
C ALA A 131 -17.43 -3.48 3.40
N SER A 132 -17.04 -3.73 4.65
CA SER A 132 -16.21 -2.82 5.44
C SER A 132 -14.85 -2.54 4.80
N SER A 133 -14.20 -3.58 4.27
CA SER A 133 -12.90 -3.45 3.61
C SER A 133 -13.02 -2.62 2.33
N VAL A 134 -14.06 -2.83 1.53
CA VAL A 134 -14.35 -2.01 0.34
C VAL A 134 -14.52 -0.54 0.74
N LEU A 135 -15.26 -0.22 1.81
CA LEU A 135 -15.42 1.15 2.28
C LEU A 135 -14.08 1.77 2.72
N ILE A 136 -13.20 1.01 3.38
CA ILE A 136 -11.85 1.48 3.75
C ILE A 136 -10.98 1.71 2.51
N ILE A 137 -11.03 0.84 1.50
CA ILE A 137 -10.32 1.08 0.24
C ILE A 137 -10.87 2.30 -0.49
N THR A 138 -12.19 2.52 -0.45
CA THR A 138 -12.80 3.75 -0.98
C THR A 138 -12.28 4.98 -0.24
N TRP A 139 -12.18 4.94 1.10
CA TRP A 139 -11.55 6.01 1.87
C TRP A 139 -10.10 6.26 1.43
N LEU A 140 -9.27 5.21 1.27
CA LEU A 140 -7.88 5.36 0.81
C LEU A 140 -7.80 6.05 -0.55
N ASN A 141 -8.67 5.66 -1.49
CA ASN A 141 -8.70 6.24 -2.83
C ASN A 141 -9.13 7.71 -2.80
N LEU A 142 -10.20 8.05 -2.08
CA LEU A 142 -10.72 9.41 -2.01
C LEU A 142 -9.81 10.35 -1.22
N SER A 143 -9.27 9.88 -0.10
CA SER A 143 -8.31 10.66 0.69
C SER A 143 -7.04 10.94 -0.12
N ASN A 144 -6.50 9.93 -0.82
CA ASN A 144 -5.35 10.15 -1.70
C ASN A 144 -5.63 11.23 -2.75
N ASP A 145 -6.78 11.19 -3.44
CA ASP A 145 -7.16 12.21 -4.43
C ASP A 145 -7.30 13.61 -3.78
N VAL A 146 -7.82 13.72 -2.55
CA VAL A 146 -7.90 14.99 -1.79
C VAL A 146 -6.52 15.56 -1.48
N TYR A 147 -5.62 14.76 -0.93
CA TYR A 147 -4.32 15.27 -0.50
C TYR A 147 -3.34 15.46 -1.65
N ASP A 148 -3.45 14.68 -2.73
CA ASP A 148 -2.72 14.91 -3.98
C ASP A 148 -3.26 16.14 -4.75
N PHE A 149 -4.55 16.48 -4.59
CA PHE A 149 -5.05 17.78 -5.05
C PHE A 149 -4.42 18.94 -4.26
N ASP A 150 -4.31 18.82 -2.94
CA ASP A 150 -3.71 19.86 -2.08
C ASP A 150 -2.23 20.12 -2.40
N THR A 151 -1.48 19.12 -2.88
CA THR A 151 -0.05 19.27 -3.29
C THR A 151 0.12 19.72 -4.72
N GLY A 152 -0.94 19.75 -5.51
CA GLY A 152 -0.93 20.06 -6.92
C GLY A 152 -0.60 18.88 -7.84
N ALA A 153 -0.45 17.66 -7.30
CA ALA A 153 -0.17 16.45 -8.06
C ALA A 153 -1.33 16.08 -9.00
N ASP A 154 -2.57 16.33 -8.56
CA ASP A 154 -3.77 15.95 -9.30
C ASP A 154 -4.41 17.09 -10.12
N ILE A 155 -3.79 18.28 -10.26
CA ILE A 155 -4.44 19.46 -10.91
C ILE A 155 -4.96 19.18 -12.33
N ASN A 156 -4.24 18.38 -13.13
CA ASN A 156 -4.61 18.08 -14.52
C ASN A 156 -5.17 16.65 -14.70
N LYS A 157 -5.42 15.93 -13.60
CA LYS A 157 -5.81 14.53 -13.63
C LYS A 157 -7.33 14.40 -13.67
N LYS A 158 -7.89 14.24 -14.87
CA LYS A 158 -9.34 14.24 -15.11
C LYS A 158 -10.10 13.14 -14.34
N GLU A 159 -9.44 12.03 -14.01
CA GLU A 159 -10.02 10.91 -13.25
C GLU A 159 -9.97 11.09 -11.72
N SER A 160 -9.38 12.16 -11.19
CA SER A 160 -9.41 12.46 -9.76
C SER A 160 -10.84 12.82 -9.33
N VAL A 161 -11.35 12.19 -8.26
CA VAL A 161 -12.73 12.43 -7.80
C VAL A 161 -12.94 13.89 -7.39
N VAL A 162 -11.91 14.54 -6.85
CA VAL A 162 -11.95 15.98 -6.53
C VAL A 162 -12.20 16.82 -7.77
N ASN A 163 -11.57 16.49 -8.90
CA ASN A 163 -11.75 17.20 -10.16
C ASN A 163 -13.10 16.89 -10.81
N MET A 164 -13.58 15.66 -10.69
CA MET A 164 -14.90 15.26 -11.22
C MET A 164 -16.06 15.92 -10.48
N ILE A 165 -15.99 15.98 -9.15
CA ILE A 165 -17.01 16.61 -8.30
C ILE A 165 -16.78 18.13 -8.22
N SER A 166 -15.59 18.61 -8.59
CA SER A 166 -15.15 19.99 -8.42
C SER A 166 -15.26 20.48 -6.96
N SER A 167 -15.14 19.58 -5.98
CA SER A 167 -15.23 19.91 -4.56
C SER A 167 -14.32 19.04 -3.69
N ARG A 168 -13.25 19.68 -3.20
CA ARG A 168 -12.31 19.08 -2.25
C ARG A 168 -12.96 18.76 -0.91
N SER A 169 -13.79 19.66 -0.38
CA SER A 169 -14.49 19.45 0.90
C SER A 169 -15.48 18.30 0.84
N MET A 170 -16.28 18.19 -0.24
CA MET A 170 -17.23 17.09 -0.40
C MET A 170 -16.53 15.74 -0.51
N THR A 171 -15.43 15.69 -1.28
CA THR A 171 -14.64 14.47 -1.44
C THR A 171 -14.00 14.03 -0.12
N LEU A 172 -13.50 14.96 0.70
CA LEU A 172 -12.96 14.65 2.02
C LEU A 172 -14.05 14.15 2.98
N THR A 173 -15.21 14.80 3.01
CA THR A 173 -16.34 14.36 3.84
C THR A 173 -16.78 12.95 3.47
N ALA A 174 -16.90 12.66 2.17
CA ALA A 174 -17.20 11.31 1.69
C ALA A 174 -16.13 10.29 2.13
N ALA A 175 -14.84 10.64 2.00
CA ALA A 175 -13.74 9.80 2.46
C ALA A 175 -13.87 9.47 3.97
N LEU A 176 -14.13 10.47 4.81
CA LEU A 176 -14.28 10.28 6.26
C LEU A 176 -15.53 9.46 6.62
N VAL A 177 -16.64 9.64 5.91
CA VAL A 177 -17.85 8.82 6.09
C VAL A 177 -17.55 7.35 5.76
N PHE A 178 -16.87 7.08 4.64
CA PHE A 178 -16.49 5.71 4.29
C PHE A 178 -15.51 5.09 5.29
N LEU A 179 -14.56 5.87 5.83
CA LEU A 179 -13.69 5.42 6.91
C LEU A 179 -14.51 5.06 8.16
N GLY A 180 -15.42 5.94 8.59
CA GLY A 180 -16.27 5.71 9.76
C GLY A 180 -17.12 4.46 9.64
N LEU A 181 -17.81 4.29 8.51
CA LEU A 181 -18.66 3.12 8.24
C LEU A 181 -17.83 1.83 8.12
N GLY A 182 -16.67 1.88 7.46
CA GLY A 182 -15.75 0.75 7.36
C GLY A 182 -15.22 0.31 8.73
N CYS A 183 -14.75 1.26 9.54
CA CYS A 183 -14.30 1.01 10.91
C CYS A 183 -15.42 0.45 11.79
N MET A 184 -16.64 0.98 11.67
CA MET A 184 -17.80 0.49 12.43
C MET A 184 -18.08 -0.99 12.13
N GLY A 185 -18.08 -1.39 10.85
CA GLY A 185 -18.30 -2.79 10.50
C GLY A 185 -17.16 -3.73 10.90
N ILE A 186 -15.90 -3.28 10.87
CA ILE A 186 -14.77 -4.03 11.42
C ILE A 186 -14.91 -4.19 12.94
N LEU A 187 -15.19 -3.11 13.67
CA LEU A 187 -15.37 -3.14 15.11
C LEU A 187 -16.51 -4.07 15.52
N TRP A 188 -17.63 -4.00 14.80
CA TRP A 188 -18.75 -4.93 14.99
C TRP A 188 -18.31 -6.38 14.82
N ALA A 189 -17.60 -6.70 13.73
CA ALA A 189 -17.10 -8.05 13.48
C ALA A 189 -16.07 -8.51 14.53
N SER A 190 -15.24 -7.59 15.03
CA SER A 190 -14.26 -7.86 16.10
C SER A 190 -14.91 -8.12 17.44
N MET A 191 -15.97 -7.37 17.79
CA MET A 191 -16.75 -7.57 19.02
C MET A 191 -17.43 -8.94 19.00
N GLU A 192 -18.07 -9.28 17.89
CA GLU A 192 -18.70 -10.60 17.69
C GLU A 192 -17.70 -11.76 17.80
N ALA A 193 -16.47 -11.54 17.32
CA ALA A 193 -15.40 -12.54 17.38
C ALA A 193 -14.63 -12.57 18.71
N GLY A 194 -14.81 -11.57 19.59
CA GLY A 194 -14.09 -11.43 20.86
C GLY A 194 -12.56 -11.31 20.73
N ASN A 195 -12.03 -10.89 19.58
CA ASN A 195 -10.59 -10.95 19.29
C ASN A 195 -9.92 -9.58 19.20
N VAL A 196 -9.38 -9.08 20.31
CA VAL A 196 -8.69 -7.79 20.39
C VAL A 196 -7.46 -7.71 19.47
N ARG A 197 -6.75 -8.82 19.25
CA ARG A 197 -5.56 -8.85 18.39
C ARG A 197 -5.91 -8.50 16.94
N SER A 198 -7.05 -8.99 16.45
CA SER A 198 -7.52 -8.68 15.10
C SER A 198 -7.81 -7.18 14.93
N THR A 199 -8.39 -6.54 15.95
CA THR A 199 -8.63 -5.09 15.96
C THR A 199 -7.33 -4.30 15.91
N LEU A 200 -6.31 -4.69 16.68
CA LEU A 200 -5.00 -4.04 16.66
C LEU A 200 -4.31 -4.17 15.29
N LEU A 201 -4.38 -5.34 14.66
CA LEU A 201 -3.83 -5.58 13.33
C LEU A 201 -4.56 -4.74 12.26
N LEU A 202 -5.89 -4.70 12.26
CA LEU A 202 -6.66 -3.88 11.30
C LEU A 202 -6.46 -2.39 11.55
N ALA A 203 -6.39 -1.94 12.80
CA ALA A 203 -6.03 -0.58 13.14
C ALA A 203 -4.63 -0.24 12.57
N SER A 204 -3.65 -1.13 12.74
CA SER A 204 -2.30 -0.97 12.17
C SER A 204 -2.31 -0.87 10.65
N ALA A 205 -3.10 -1.70 9.96
CA ALA A 205 -3.27 -1.63 8.51
C ALA A 205 -3.89 -0.30 8.04
N ILE A 206 -4.93 0.19 8.73
CA ILE A 206 -5.55 1.49 8.46
C ILE A 206 -4.56 2.62 8.72
N THR A 207 -3.78 2.54 9.81
CA THR A 207 -2.73 3.50 10.13
C THR A 207 -1.66 3.55 9.03
N CYS A 208 -1.23 2.41 8.49
CA CYS A 208 -0.32 2.37 7.34
C CYS A 208 -0.87 3.15 6.14
N GLY A 209 -2.16 2.98 5.84
CA GLY A 209 -2.83 3.74 4.78
C GLY A 209 -2.97 5.23 5.07
N TYR A 210 -3.16 5.62 6.33
CA TYR A 210 -3.15 7.01 6.76
C TYR A 210 -1.76 7.63 6.56
N ILE A 211 -0.71 7.07 7.17
CA ILE A 211 0.65 7.64 7.11
C ILE A 211 1.24 7.61 5.70
N TYR A 212 0.75 6.73 4.82
CA TYR A 212 1.12 6.67 3.41
C TYR A 212 0.80 7.99 2.67
N GLN A 213 -0.40 8.56 2.84
CA GLN A 213 -0.83 9.74 2.07
C GLN A 213 -1.17 10.99 2.90
N CYS A 214 -1.57 10.86 4.17
CA CYS A 214 -2.03 12.00 4.97
C CYS A 214 -0.86 12.84 5.53
N PRO A 215 -1.05 14.16 5.71
CA PRO A 215 -0.22 14.98 6.59
C PRO A 215 -0.24 14.47 8.05
N PRO A 216 0.83 14.65 8.82
CA PRO A 216 2.10 15.28 8.43
C PRO A 216 3.08 14.31 7.73
N PHE A 217 2.80 13.01 7.67
CA PHE A 217 3.80 12.00 7.32
C PHE A 217 4.05 11.85 5.81
N ARG A 218 2.98 11.69 5.02
CA ARG A 218 3.02 11.56 3.55
C ARG A 218 4.14 10.63 3.05
N LEU A 219 4.27 9.43 3.64
CA LEU A 219 5.41 8.55 3.38
C LEU A 219 5.50 8.06 1.93
N SER A 220 4.42 8.15 1.14
CA SER A 220 4.43 7.96 -0.31
C SER A 220 5.39 8.92 -1.04
N TYR A 221 5.60 10.14 -0.51
CA TYR A 221 6.54 11.13 -1.04
C TYR A 221 8.00 10.78 -0.73
N HIS A 222 8.22 9.85 0.21
CA HIS A 222 9.55 9.37 0.58
C HIS A 222 9.88 7.99 -0.02
N GLY A 223 9.03 7.45 -0.90
CA GLY A 223 9.25 6.15 -1.53
C GLY A 223 9.11 4.97 -0.56
N LEU A 224 8.33 5.13 0.51
CA LEU A 224 8.05 4.08 1.51
C LEU A 224 6.67 3.43 1.28
N GLY A 225 6.10 3.56 0.07
CA GLY A 225 4.77 3.05 -0.24
C GLY A 225 4.69 1.53 -0.19
N GLU A 226 5.65 0.85 -0.78
CA GLU A 226 5.68 -0.61 -0.93
C GLU A 226 5.84 -1.32 0.41
N PRO A 227 6.76 -0.92 1.33
CA PRO A 227 6.82 -1.52 2.66
C PRO A 227 5.53 -1.34 3.46
N LEU A 228 4.88 -0.17 3.36
CA LEU A 228 3.60 0.09 4.03
C LEU A 228 2.47 -0.74 3.44
N CYS A 229 2.41 -0.83 2.11
CA CYS A 229 1.46 -1.65 1.38
C CYS A 229 1.62 -3.13 1.74
N PHE A 230 2.87 -3.62 1.75
CA PHE A 230 3.22 -4.96 2.17
C PHE A 230 2.70 -5.25 3.57
N ALA A 231 3.05 -4.41 4.55
CA ALA A 231 2.67 -4.60 5.95
C ALA A 231 1.15 -4.55 6.15
N ALA A 232 0.48 -3.56 5.55
CA ALA A 232 -0.95 -3.35 5.69
C ALA A 232 -1.77 -4.53 5.17
N PHE A 233 -1.50 -4.97 3.93
CA PHE A 233 -2.31 -5.98 3.26
C PHE A 233 -1.84 -7.41 3.57
N GLY A 234 -0.55 -7.61 3.75
CA GLY A 234 0.02 -8.90 4.12
C GLY A 234 -0.21 -9.23 5.58
N PRO A 235 0.79 -9.07 6.46
CA PRO A 235 0.75 -9.56 7.83
C PRO A 235 -0.36 -8.94 8.68
N PHE A 236 -0.75 -7.68 8.45
CA PHE A 236 -1.81 -7.05 9.26
C PHE A 236 -3.21 -7.49 8.84
N ALA A 237 -3.70 -7.07 7.67
CA ALA A 237 -5.07 -7.34 7.25
C ALA A 237 -5.35 -8.84 7.07
N THR A 238 -4.48 -9.57 6.34
CA THR A 238 -4.71 -11.00 6.05
C THR A 238 -4.79 -11.82 7.35
N THR A 239 -3.87 -11.60 8.30
CA THR A 239 -3.88 -12.29 9.60
C THR A 239 -5.07 -11.89 10.45
N ALA A 240 -5.48 -10.61 10.43
CA ALA A 240 -6.65 -10.18 11.17
C ALA A 240 -7.93 -10.83 10.66
N PHE A 241 -8.10 -10.94 9.34
CA PHE A 241 -9.26 -11.62 8.76
C PHE A 241 -9.29 -13.11 9.10
N TYR A 242 -8.14 -13.76 9.12
CA TYR A 242 -7.99 -15.12 9.63
C TYR A 242 -8.50 -15.26 11.08
N LEU A 243 -8.04 -14.37 11.97
CA LEU A 243 -8.45 -14.37 13.38
C LEU A 243 -9.95 -14.10 13.57
N LEU A 244 -10.52 -13.19 12.78
CA LEU A 244 -11.95 -12.86 12.84
C LEU A 244 -12.83 -14.01 12.36
N GLN A 245 -12.39 -14.74 11.32
CA GLN A 245 -13.15 -15.84 10.75
C GLN A 245 -13.10 -17.12 11.58
N GLY A 246 -12.01 -17.35 12.31
CA GLY A 246 -11.88 -18.56 13.13
C GLY A 246 -12.27 -18.40 14.61
N GLY A 247 -12.60 -17.19 15.10
CA GLY A 247 -13.11 -17.02 16.48
C GLY A 247 -14.52 -17.60 16.64
N GLY A 248 -14.83 -18.32 17.71
CA GLY A 248 -16.15 -18.91 17.98
C GLY A 248 -16.64 -18.66 19.42
N ILE A 249 -17.86 -19.10 19.74
CA ILE A 249 -18.57 -18.90 21.04
C ILE A 249 -17.76 -19.40 22.25
N ARG A 250 -16.81 -20.32 22.03
CA ARG A 250 -15.84 -20.74 23.04
C ARG A 250 -14.58 -19.89 22.88
N ALA A 251 -14.19 -19.21 23.96
CA ALA A 251 -13.07 -18.28 24.05
C ALA A 251 -11.66 -18.89 23.82
N GLU A 252 -11.55 -19.91 22.96
CA GLU A 252 -10.27 -20.44 22.51
C GLU A 252 -9.75 -19.56 21.36
N MET A 253 -8.70 -18.83 21.67
CA MET A 253 -8.08 -17.90 20.74
C MET A 253 -7.36 -18.69 19.64
N LEU A 254 -7.85 -18.54 18.39
CA LEU A 254 -7.23 -19.17 17.23
C LEU A 254 -5.73 -18.80 17.15
N PRO A 255 -4.81 -19.78 17.16
CA PRO A 255 -3.38 -19.50 17.18
C PRO A 255 -2.93 -18.92 15.84
N ILE A 256 -1.95 -18.02 15.86
CA ILE A 256 -1.30 -17.57 14.62
C ILE A 256 -0.33 -18.68 14.19
N THR A 257 -0.63 -19.32 13.05
CA THR A 257 0.17 -20.43 12.53
C THR A 257 1.18 -19.97 11.50
N THR A 258 2.19 -20.79 11.24
CA THR A 258 3.14 -20.57 10.15
C THR A 258 2.44 -20.49 8.79
N THR A 259 1.32 -21.20 8.61
CA THR A 259 0.51 -21.15 7.38
C THR A 259 -0.07 -19.77 7.11
N ILE A 260 -0.74 -19.13 8.08
CA ILE A 260 -1.31 -17.80 7.85
C ILE A 260 -0.21 -16.75 7.67
N LEU A 261 0.89 -16.82 8.43
CA LEU A 261 2.02 -15.92 8.25
C LEU A 261 2.59 -16.04 6.83
N SER A 262 2.85 -17.27 6.38
CA SER A 262 3.37 -17.57 5.05
C SER A 262 2.44 -17.08 3.93
N ALA A 263 1.14 -17.36 4.04
CA ALA A 263 0.14 -16.88 3.09
C ALA A 263 0.08 -15.34 3.06
N SER A 264 0.13 -14.70 4.23
CA SER A 264 0.09 -13.24 4.35
C SER A 264 1.31 -12.56 3.71
N LEU A 265 2.49 -13.17 3.80
CA LEU A 265 3.70 -12.65 3.14
C LEU A 265 3.54 -12.67 1.62
N LEU A 266 3.05 -13.77 1.05
CA LEU A 266 2.82 -13.89 -0.40
C LEU A 266 1.76 -12.88 -0.89
N VAL A 267 0.68 -12.71 -0.13
CA VAL A 267 -0.34 -11.68 -0.40
C VAL A 267 0.30 -10.29 -0.37
N GLY A 268 1.09 -9.96 0.66
CA GLY A 268 1.79 -8.69 0.76
C GLY A 268 2.71 -8.38 -0.42
N ILE A 269 3.47 -9.38 -0.91
CA ILE A 269 4.33 -9.23 -2.10
C ILE A 269 3.50 -8.87 -3.33
N THR A 270 2.46 -9.66 -3.62
CA THR A 270 1.62 -9.43 -4.82
C THR A 270 0.89 -8.08 -4.76
N THR A 271 0.41 -7.65 -3.60
CA THR A 271 -0.22 -6.33 -3.44
C THR A 271 0.78 -5.20 -3.64
N SER A 272 1.98 -5.31 -3.06
CA SER A 272 3.03 -4.28 -3.20
C SER A 272 3.50 -4.13 -4.64
N LEU A 273 3.52 -5.22 -5.40
CA LEU A 273 3.86 -5.21 -6.81
C LEU A 273 2.87 -4.41 -7.66
N ILE A 274 1.58 -4.40 -7.29
CA ILE A 274 0.56 -3.55 -7.93
C ILE A 274 0.91 -2.07 -7.73
N LEU A 275 1.23 -1.68 -6.50
CA LEU A 275 1.60 -0.30 -6.18
C LEU A 275 2.87 0.11 -6.92
N PHE A 276 3.91 -0.72 -6.87
CA PHE A 276 5.17 -0.46 -7.54
C PHE A 276 4.98 -0.26 -9.05
N CYS A 277 4.24 -1.16 -9.71
CA CYS A 277 3.95 -1.06 -11.14
C CYS A 277 3.08 0.15 -11.50
N SER A 278 2.35 0.72 -10.54
CA SER A 278 1.58 1.94 -10.76
C SER A 278 2.46 3.17 -10.95
N HIS A 279 3.70 3.19 -10.46
CA HIS A 279 4.59 4.35 -10.53
C HIS A 279 5.22 4.59 -11.91
N PHE A 280 5.31 3.57 -12.78
CA PHE A 280 6.01 3.69 -14.07
C PHE A 280 5.46 4.82 -14.96
N HIS A 281 4.14 4.99 -15.02
CA HIS A 281 3.53 6.05 -15.84
C HIS A 281 3.55 7.44 -15.18
N GLN A 282 3.94 7.53 -13.89
CA GLN A 282 3.77 8.74 -13.06
C GLN A 282 5.07 9.49 -12.76
N ILE A 283 6.22 8.96 -13.17
CA ILE A 283 7.56 9.48 -12.79
C ILE A 283 7.69 11.00 -12.99
N ALA A 284 7.30 11.51 -14.16
CA ALA A 284 7.43 12.93 -14.47
C ALA A 284 6.51 13.80 -13.60
N GLY A 285 5.28 13.35 -13.34
CA GLY A 285 4.31 14.03 -12.49
C GLY A 285 4.74 14.03 -11.02
N ASP A 286 5.13 12.87 -10.51
CA ASP A 286 5.63 12.69 -9.14
C ASP A 286 6.84 13.60 -8.88
N LYS A 287 7.81 13.62 -9.81
CA LYS A 287 9.00 14.48 -9.69
C LYS A 287 8.66 15.97 -9.67
N ALA A 288 7.67 16.41 -10.46
CA ALA A 288 7.28 17.82 -10.56
C ALA A 288 6.72 18.38 -9.24
N VAL A 289 6.10 17.53 -8.41
CA VAL A 289 5.53 17.91 -7.10
C VAL A 289 6.41 17.52 -5.92
N GLY A 290 7.65 17.08 -6.18
CA GLY A 290 8.60 16.68 -5.14
C GLY A 290 8.30 15.33 -4.49
N LYS A 291 7.44 14.50 -5.08
CA LYS A 291 7.17 13.13 -4.64
C LYS A 291 8.30 12.22 -5.13
N LEU A 292 9.17 11.77 -4.22
CA LEU A 292 10.30 10.89 -4.50
C LEU A 292 9.87 9.42 -4.45
N SER A 293 8.91 9.03 -5.31
CA SER A 293 8.48 7.64 -5.46
C SER A 293 9.64 6.73 -5.89
N PRO A 294 9.57 5.40 -5.71
CA PRO A 294 10.71 4.52 -5.98
C PRO A 294 11.24 4.67 -7.40
N LEU A 295 10.35 4.75 -8.39
CA LEU A 295 10.69 4.90 -9.81
C LEU A 295 11.30 6.28 -10.13
N VAL A 296 10.98 7.33 -9.37
CA VAL A 296 11.68 8.62 -9.47
C VAL A 296 13.13 8.51 -8.99
N ARG A 297 13.41 7.62 -8.02
CA ARG A 297 14.76 7.42 -7.46
C ARG A 297 15.63 6.51 -8.33
N ILE A 298 15.07 5.39 -8.79
CA ILE A 298 15.84 4.30 -9.43
C ILE A 298 15.70 4.25 -10.95
N GLY A 299 14.73 4.97 -11.53
CA GLY A 299 14.45 4.94 -12.96
C GLY A 299 13.67 3.71 -13.42
N THR A 300 13.25 3.72 -14.70
CA THR A 300 12.39 2.68 -15.29
C THR A 300 13.13 1.37 -15.54
N GLU A 301 14.41 1.42 -15.93
CA GLU A 301 15.24 0.23 -16.21
C GLU A 301 15.49 -0.59 -14.94
N THR A 302 16.02 0.05 -13.88
CA THR A 302 16.16 -0.60 -12.57
C THR A 302 14.82 -1.03 -12.02
N GLY A 303 13.76 -0.22 -12.22
CA GLY A 303 12.40 -0.58 -11.84
C GLY A 303 11.90 -1.86 -12.51
N SER A 304 12.18 -2.04 -13.80
CA SER A 304 11.86 -3.28 -14.53
C SER A 304 12.55 -4.49 -13.91
N ASN A 305 13.84 -4.36 -13.59
CA ASN A 305 14.59 -5.41 -12.90
C ASN A 305 14.01 -5.73 -11.51
N VAL A 306 13.54 -4.73 -10.76
CA VAL A 306 12.86 -4.95 -9.47
C VAL A 306 11.58 -5.76 -9.65
N VAL A 307 10.78 -5.49 -10.69
CA VAL A 307 9.56 -6.29 -11.00
C VAL A 307 9.95 -7.75 -11.28
N LYS A 308 10.96 -7.98 -12.12
CA LYS A 308 11.47 -9.31 -12.43
C LYS A 308 11.90 -10.07 -11.18
N VAL A 309 12.73 -9.43 -10.35
CA VAL A 309 13.21 -10.03 -9.09
C VAL A 309 12.04 -10.31 -8.15
N ALA A 310 11.09 -9.39 -7.99
CA ALA A 310 9.93 -9.58 -7.11
C ALA A 310 9.07 -10.79 -7.54
N VAL A 311 8.84 -10.97 -8.84
CA VAL A 311 8.08 -12.13 -9.36
C VAL A 311 8.86 -13.44 -9.18
N ILE A 312 10.17 -13.45 -9.44
CA ILE A 312 11.01 -14.63 -9.19
C ILE A 312 11.02 -14.97 -7.69
N SER A 313 11.18 -13.97 -6.82
CA SER A 313 11.15 -14.13 -5.37
C SER A 313 9.80 -14.65 -4.87
N LEU A 314 8.68 -14.19 -5.44
CA LEU A 314 7.33 -14.67 -5.10
C LEU A 314 7.22 -16.20 -5.29
N TYR A 315 7.61 -16.71 -6.46
CA TYR A 315 7.51 -18.14 -6.76
C TYR A 315 8.60 -18.96 -6.06
N SER A 316 9.79 -18.42 -5.88
CA SER A 316 10.85 -19.08 -5.11
C SER A 316 10.45 -19.23 -3.64
N LEU A 317 9.86 -18.19 -3.05
CA LEU A 317 9.32 -18.22 -1.70
C LEU A 317 8.16 -19.20 -1.59
N LEU A 318 7.24 -19.25 -2.58
CA LEU A 318 6.18 -20.25 -2.62
C LEU A 318 6.73 -21.69 -2.53
N VAL A 319 7.73 -22.03 -3.36
CA VAL A 319 8.37 -23.37 -3.33
C VAL A 319 9.02 -23.64 -1.98
N LEU A 320 9.79 -22.68 -1.44
CA LEU A 320 10.43 -22.80 -0.14
C LEU A 320 9.42 -23.06 0.99
N LEU A 321 8.30 -22.33 1.00
CA LEU A 321 7.23 -22.49 1.97
C LEU A 321 6.53 -23.86 1.85
N GLY A 322 6.49 -24.44 0.65
CA GLY A 322 6.06 -25.81 0.41
C GLY A 322 7.02 -26.85 1.00
N ILE A 323 8.32 -26.70 0.74
CA ILE A 323 9.37 -27.59 1.26
C ILE A 323 9.39 -27.57 2.80
N CYS A 324 9.26 -26.38 3.41
CA CYS A 324 9.17 -26.22 4.86
C CYS A 324 7.84 -26.69 5.46
N LYS A 325 6.90 -27.21 4.65
CA LYS A 325 5.54 -27.60 5.05
C LYS A 325 4.75 -26.48 5.73
N ALA A 326 5.09 -25.23 5.46
CA ALA A 326 4.39 -24.07 5.99
C ALA A 326 3.07 -23.84 5.26
N LEU A 327 3.01 -24.18 3.96
CA LEU A 327 1.79 -24.18 3.15
C LEU A 327 1.46 -25.60 2.66
N PRO A 328 0.17 -25.96 2.51
CA PRO A 328 -0.23 -27.24 1.93
C PRO A 328 0.25 -27.40 0.48
N ILE A 329 0.64 -28.62 0.09
CA ILE A 329 1.12 -28.94 -1.27
C ILE A 329 0.09 -28.55 -2.35
N THR A 330 -1.22 -28.70 -2.06
CA THR A 330 -2.31 -28.26 -2.93
C THR A 330 -2.24 -26.76 -3.24
N SER A 331 -1.85 -25.93 -2.28
CA SER A 331 -1.66 -24.49 -2.48
C SER A 331 -0.46 -24.20 -3.35
N ILE A 332 0.64 -24.94 -3.15
CA ILE A 332 1.84 -24.81 -3.97
C ILE A 332 1.54 -25.14 -5.43
N PHE A 333 0.88 -26.29 -5.65
CA PHE A 333 0.51 -26.74 -6.99
C PHE A 333 -0.40 -25.74 -7.71
N LEU A 334 -1.48 -25.30 -7.06
CA LEU A 334 -2.42 -24.35 -7.68
C LEU A 334 -1.78 -22.97 -7.92
N CYS A 335 -0.98 -22.47 -6.98
CA CYS A 335 -0.27 -21.20 -7.18
C CYS A 335 0.77 -21.31 -8.30
N ALA A 336 1.43 -22.46 -8.48
CA ALA A 336 2.36 -22.69 -9.58
C ALA A 336 1.69 -22.58 -10.97
N LEU A 337 0.39 -22.91 -11.09
CA LEU A 337 -0.37 -22.71 -12.33
C LEU A 337 -0.49 -21.23 -12.74
N THR A 338 -0.21 -20.30 -11.83
CA THR A 338 -0.23 -18.85 -12.12
C THR A 338 1.08 -18.32 -12.70
N VAL A 339 2.15 -19.13 -12.77
CA VAL A 339 3.47 -18.73 -13.31
C VAL A 339 3.39 -18.06 -14.69
N PRO A 340 2.55 -18.51 -15.66
CA PRO A 340 2.39 -17.82 -16.93
C PRO A 340 1.95 -16.36 -16.77
N MET A 341 1.06 -16.07 -15.80
CA MET A 341 0.64 -14.71 -15.49
C MET A 341 1.79 -13.87 -14.94
N GLY A 342 2.62 -14.45 -14.07
CA GLY A 342 3.85 -13.82 -13.59
C GLY A 342 4.83 -13.48 -14.72
N ARG A 343 5.01 -14.39 -15.69
CA ARG A 343 5.84 -14.14 -16.87
C ARG A 343 5.31 -12.99 -17.73
N ILE A 344 3.98 -12.93 -17.91
CA ILE A 344 3.34 -11.81 -18.63
C ILE A 344 3.61 -10.47 -17.92
N VAL A 345 3.55 -10.41 -16.59
CA VAL A 345 3.88 -9.19 -15.84
C VAL A 345 5.32 -8.75 -16.13
N VAL A 346 6.28 -9.69 -16.05
CA VAL A 346 7.70 -9.39 -16.27
C VAL A 346 7.96 -8.95 -17.70
N SER A 347 7.55 -9.75 -18.69
CA SER A 347 7.81 -9.43 -20.10
C SER A 347 7.13 -8.13 -20.52
N PHE A 348 5.88 -7.89 -20.07
CA PHE A 348 5.18 -6.65 -20.40
C PHE A 348 5.91 -5.41 -19.85
N VAL A 349 6.43 -5.48 -18.62
CA VAL A 349 7.19 -4.37 -18.03
C VAL A 349 8.54 -4.20 -18.74
N GLU A 350 9.28 -5.28 -18.98
CA GLU A 350 10.56 -5.26 -19.70
C GLU A 350 10.41 -4.65 -21.11
N ASP A 351 9.35 -5.00 -21.84
CA ASP A 351 9.15 -4.53 -23.21
C ASP A 351 8.64 -3.07 -23.29
N ASN A 352 7.98 -2.57 -22.24
CA ASN A 352 7.22 -1.31 -22.31
C ASN A 352 7.62 -0.25 -21.28
N HIS A 353 8.61 -0.46 -20.40
CA HIS A 353 8.90 0.48 -19.31
C HIS A 353 9.33 1.89 -19.77
N GLN A 354 9.71 2.06 -21.04
CA GLN A 354 10.03 3.36 -21.63
C GLN A 354 8.82 4.07 -22.27
N ASP A 355 7.75 3.33 -22.59
CA ASP A 355 6.53 3.85 -23.23
C ASP A 355 5.46 4.17 -22.16
N LYS A 356 5.31 5.46 -21.84
CA LYS A 356 4.38 5.93 -20.81
C LYS A 356 2.92 5.52 -21.05
N THR A 357 2.50 5.41 -22.31
CA THR A 357 1.11 5.10 -22.65
C THR A 357 0.82 3.63 -22.45
N LYS A 358 1.73 2.76 -22.92
CA LYS A 358 1.57 1.30 -22.77
C LYS A 358 1.78 0.86 -21.32
N ILE A 359 2.81 1.38 -20.65
CA ILE A 359 3.19 0.93 -19.30
C ILE A 359 2.11 1.21 -18.24
N PHE A 360 1.17 2.11 -18.50
CA PHE A 360 -0.02 2.32 -17.67
C PHE A 360 -0.76 1.00 -17.37
N MET A 361 -0.70 0.03 -18.28
CA MET A 361 -1.37 -1.27 -18.11
C MET A 361 -0.66 -2.24 -17.15
N ALA A 362 0.60 -1.99 -16.78
CA ALA A 362 1.40 -2.91 -15.94
C ALA A 362 0.71 -3.24 -14.60
N LYS A 363 0.14 -2.24 -13.94
CA LYS A 363 -0.60 -2.43 -12.68
C LYS A 363 -1.79 -3.38 -12.82
N TYR A 364 -2.48 -3.40 -13.96
CA TYR A 364 -3.62 -4.30 -14.17
C TYR A 364 -3.19 -5.75 -14.40
N PHE A 365 -2.05 -5.98 -15.03
CA PHE A 365 -1.46 -7.32 -15.08
C PHE A 365 -1.05 -7.80 -13.68
N CYS A 366 -0.51 -6.91 -12.84
CA CYS A 366 -0.24 -7.22 -11.44
C CYS A 366 -1.52 -7.53 -10.64
N VAL A 367 -2.60 -6.79 -10.88
CA VAL A 367 -3.93 -7.08 -10.29
C VAL A 367 -4.43 -8.47 -10.69
N ARG A 368 -4.28 -8.85 -11.96
CA ARG A 368 -4.64 -10.20 -12.43
C ARG A 368 -3.80 -11.27 -11.75
N LEU A 369 -2.49 -11.07 -11.65
CA LEU A 369 -1.60 -11.97 -10.92
C LEU A 369 -2.03 -12.09 -9.45
N HIS A 370 -2.24 -10.98 -8.76
CA HIS A 370 -2.69 -10.96 -7.36
C HIS A 370 -4.02 -11.69 -7.15
N GLY A 371 -5.01 -11.44 -8.01
CA GLY A 371 -6.31 -12.11 -7.96
C GLY A 371 -6.20 -13.61 -8.20
N LEU A 372 -5.54 -14.03 -9.27
CA LEU A 372 -5.36 -15.45 -9.62
C LEU A 372 -4.52 -16.19 -8.56
N PHE A 373 -3.41 -15.59 -8.12
CA PHE A 373 -2.54 -16.16 -7.11
C PHE A 373 -3.25 -16.29 -5.76
N GLY A 374 -3.97 -15.25 -5.33
CA GLY A 374 -4.75 -15.25 -4.10
C GLY A 374 -5.89 -16.27 -4.12
N ALA A 375 -6.61 -16.38 -5.24
CA ALA A 375 -7.64 -17.40 -5.42
C ALA A 375 -7.05 -18.82 -5.38
N ALA A 376 -5.95 -19.06 -6.10
CA ALA A 376 -5.24 -20.34 -6.09
C ALA A 376 -4.77 -20.74 -4.68
N LEU A 377 -4.23 -19.77 -3.93
CA LEU A 377 -3.78 -19.96 -2.55
C LEU A 377 -4.95 -20.33 -1.62
N ALA A 378 -6.08 -19.62 -1.73
CA ALA A 378 -7.27 -19.89 -0.95
C ALA A 378 -7.89 -21.25 -1.29
N VAL A 379 -8.09 -21.55 -2.57
CA VAL A 379 -8.63 -22.84 -3.04
C VAL A 379 -7.71 -23.98 -2.63
N GLY A 380 -6.39 -23.80 -2.69
CA GLY A 380 -5.42 -24.78 -2.24
C GLY A 380 -5.58 -25.15 -0.76
N MET A 381 -5.77 -24.16 0.11
CA MET A 381 -6.03 -24.40 1.54
C MET A 381 -7.38 -25.10 1.77
N VAL A 382 -8.43 -24.71 1.05
CA VAL A 382 -9.74 -25.37 1.13
C VAL A 382 -9.63 -26.84 0.66
N ALA A 383 -8.96 -27.10 -0.46
CA ALA A 383 -8.75 -28.44 -0.99
C ALA A 383 -7.94 -29.31 -0.03
N ALA A 384 -6.89 -28.76 0.61
CA ALA A 384 -6.12 -29.48 1.63
C ALA A 384 -7.00 -29.98 2.78
N ARG A 385 -7.94 -29.15 3.23
CA ARG A 385 -8.88 -29.52 4.30
C ARG A 385 -9.83 -30.64 3.87
N ILE A 386 -10.35 -30.57 2.65
CA ILE A 386 -11.27 -31.59 2.12
C ILE A 386 -10.54 -32.93 1.96
N LEU A 387 -9.34 -32.93 1.39
CA LEU A 387 -8.54 -34.14 1.19
C LEU A 387 -8.12 -34.77 2.53
N THR A 388 -7.72 -33.96 3.51
CA THR A 388 -7.38 -34.48 4.84
C THR A 388 -8.60 -35.08 5.56
N ARG A 389 -9.80 -34.51 5.39
CA ARG A 389 -11.04 -35.09 5.94
C ARG A 389 -11.37 -36.46 5.34
N ASN A 390 -11.22 -36.62 4.02
CA ASN A 390 -11.58 -37.86 3.32
C ASN A 390 -10.60 -39.01 3.58
N ASN A 391 -9.35 -38.70 3.97
CA ASN A 391 -8.32 -39.70 4.25
C ASN A 391 -8.30 -40.20 5.71
N VAL A 392 -9.15 -39.66 6.59
CA VAL A 392 -9.34 -40.22 7.94
C VAL A 392 -10.41 -41.32 7.85
N PRO A 393 -10.08 -42.60 8.05
CA PRO A 393 -11.08 -43.66 8.05
C PRO A 393 -12.14 -43.35 9.10
N GLN A 394 -13.42 -43.41 8.72
CA GLN A 394 -14.50 -43.27 9.70
C GLN A 394 -14.35 -44.38 10.74
N PRO A 395 -14.47 -44.07 12.05
CA PRO A 395 -14.54 -45.13 13.04
C PRO A 395 -15.75 -46.01 12.69
N LEU A 396 -15.48 -47.29 12.43
CA LEU A 396 -16.50 -48.33 12.35
C LEU A 396 -17.15 -48.42 13.74
N ILE A 397 -18.18 -47.62 13.97
CA ILE A 397 -19.09 -47.83 15.10
C ILE A 397 -20.21 -48.71 14.55
N SER A 398 -20.04 -50.02 14.79
CA SER A 398 -21.08 -51.05 14.74
C SER A 398 -21.83 -51.11 16.06
#